data_AF-A0A9E3SKC3-F1
#
_entry.id   AF-A0A9E3SKC3-F1
#
_cell.length_a   1.000
_cell.length_b   1.000
_cell.length_c   1.000
_cell.angle_alpha   90.00
_cell.angle_beta   90.00
_cell.angle_gamma   90.00
#
_symmetry.space_group_name_H-M   'P 1'
#
loop_
_entity.id
_entity.type
_entity.pdbx_description
1 polymer ?
#
loop_
_entity_poly.entity_id
_entity_poly.type
_entity_poly.pdbx_seq_one_letter_code
_entity_poly.pdbx_strand_id
1 'polypeptide(L)'
;MKKQLLFIMALMFAGASVWAQNTWEVPGDYATIQAAITAATAGDVIEVSGEHVLTTNISLTKRLTIDGLNVGVIKGDNTLPSISGGRYFMHISGAGAQSVIKNLTFVKTDKAGPQNIIGLQANDVTFDNCDFTGAYVLGDPDVSRAFEVAYNTTGILIQNCSFIALRQPAYFNPGSQGQVLNNYIEGTRGWVLIGQPTPLTEIVFNGNSWLNNAVDIYLDPTIHFGAPYDPISTLISYNNGATMLDNRATYPVLNVTKSIAYTGIQLAINAADPNDVIEVAAGTYAEDIVVDKALDIRGPNYGISPNTAIRGDEAIIHPATSSPNGEVIKVQASDVTINGFTIDGDNPS
;
A
#
# COMPACT_ATOMS: atom_id res chain seq x y z
N MET A 1 7.97 -10.69 -29.95
CA MET A 1 8.71 -10.09 -28.82
C MET A 1 8.27 -8.64 -28.68
N LYS A 2 7.22 -8.37 -27.90
CA LYS A 2 6.80 -6.99 -27.60
C LYS A 2 7.66 -6.50 -26.44
N LYS A 3 8.45 -5.45 -26.68
CA LYS A 3 9.28 -4.77 -25.67
C LYS A 3 8.34 -4.24 -24.59
N GLN A 4 8.40 -4.82 -23.40
CA GLN A 4 7.78 -4.22 -22.21
C GLN A 4 8.57 -2.96 -21.87
N LEU A 5 7.84 -1.86 -21.75
CA LEU A 5 8.37 -0.56 -21.39
C LEU A 5 8.75 -0.62 -19.91
N LEU A 6 10.03 -0.81 -19.63
CA LEU A 6 10.58 -0.74 -18.28
C LEU A 6 10.52 0.74 -17.86
N PHE A 7 9.56 1.10 -17.00
CA PHE A 7 9.54 2.39 -16.33
C PHE A 7 10.69 2.42 -15.32
N ILE A 8 11.90 2.70 -15.80
CA ILE A 8 12.98 3.16 -14.93
C ILE A 8 12.61 4.59 -14.57
N MET A 9 11.93 4.76 -13.44
CA MET A 9 11.85 6.07 -12.80
C MET A 9 13.26 6.38 -12.32
N ALA A 10 14.00 7.13 -13.13
CA ALA A 10 15.25 7.73 -12.73
C ALA A 10 14.97 8.48 -11.43
N LEU A 11 15.73 8.15 -10.38
CA LEU A 11 15.78 8.90 -9.13
C LEU A 11 16.15 10.34 -9.51
N MET A 12 15.15 11.20 -9.70
CA MET A 12 15.39 12.63 -9.77
C MET A 12 15.78 13.03 -8.36
N PHE A 13 17.09 13.12 -8.11
CA PHE A 13 17.59 14.02 -7.07
C PHE A 13 17.12 15.43 -7.47
N ALA A 14 15.89 15.78 -7.07
CA ALA A 14 15.44 17.17 -7.10
C ALA A 14 16.49 17.96 -6.32
N GLY A 15 17.10 18.93 -6.99
CA GLY A 15 18.28 19.65 -6.51
C GLY A 15 18.13 20.06 -5.05
N ALA A 16 18.87 19.40 -4.17
CA ALA A 16 19.13 19.94 -2.85
C ALA A 16 19.98 21.19 -3.08
N SER A 17 19.44 22.34 -2.68
CA SER A 17 20.24 23.53 -2.44
C SER A 17 21.45 23.13 -1.59
N VAL A 18 22.64 23.44 -2.08
CA VAL A 18 23.93 23.12 -1.44
C VAL A 18 24.09 24.03 -0.23
N TRP A 19 23.31 23.78 0.83
CA TRP A 19 23.70 24.18 2.18
C TRP A 19 24.73 23.15 2.64
N ALA A 20 25.84 23.59 3.23
CA ALA A 20 26.84 22.68 3.76
C ALA A 20 26.16 21.73 4.76
N GLN A 21 26.17 20.44 4.45
CA GLN A 21 25.54 19.41 5.25
C GLN A 21 26.47 19.11 6.43
N ASN A 22 26.02 19.40 7.66
CA ASN A 22 26.79 19.00 8.83
C ASN A 22 26.58 17.51 9.10
N THR A 23 27.59 16.89 9.70
CA THR A 23 27.53 15.52 10.19
C THR A 23 27.66 15.55 11.70
N TRP A 24 26.75 14.87 12.40
CA TRP A 24 26.69 14.79 13.85
C TRP A 24 26.86 13.34 14.29
N GLU A 25 27.88 13.06 15.09
CA GLU A 25 28.16 11.71 15.57
C GLU A 25 27.38 11.39 16.85
N VAL A 26 26.83 10.19 16.92
CA VAL A 26 26.18 9.63 18.11
C VAL A 26 26.82 8.29 18.43
N PRO A 27 27.45 8.09 19.60
CA PRO A 27 27.45 8.98 20.78
C PRO A 27 28.53 10.08 20.82
N GLY A 28 29.26 10.36 19.73
CA GLY A 28 30.41 11.26 19.70
C GLY A 28 30.12 12.72 20.10
N ASP A 29 29.36 13.43 19.25
CA ASP A 29 28.96 14.82 19.48
C ASP A 29 27.78 14.94 20.45
N TYR A 30 26.87 13.96 20.39
CA TYR A 30 25.67 13.91 21.22
C TYR A 30 25.50 12.53 21.84
N ALA A 31 25.21 12.50 23.14
CA ALA A 31 24.99 11.24 23.87
C ALA A 31 23.77 10.45 23.40
N THR A 32 22.78 11.10 22.76
CA THR A 32 21.55 10.45 22.28
C THR A 32 21.20 10.91 20.86
N ILE A 33 20.54 10.02 20.13
CA ILE A 33 20.01 10.30 18.78
C ILE A 33 19.03 11.49 18.83
N GLN A 34 18.18 11.57 19.86
CA GLN A 34 17.24 12.69 19.99
C GLN A 34 17.94 14.03 20.19
N ALA A 35 19.05 14.07 20.94
CA ALA A 35 19.81 15.30 21.14
C ALA A 35 20.45 15.77 19.82
N ALA A 36 21.02 14.84 19.03
CA ALA A 36 21.52 15.14 17.69
C ALA A 36 20.42 15.67 16.76
N ILE A 37 19.24 15.02 16.70
CA ILE A 37 18.09 15.51 15.91
C ILE A 37 17.66 16.91 16.34
N THR A 38 17.70 17.19 17.65
CA THR A 38 17.29 18.49 18.17
C THR A 38 18.24 19.60 17.69
N ALA A 39 19.55 19.36 17.73
CA ALA A 39 20.56 20.32 17.31
C ALA A 39 20.70 20.45 15.78
N ALA A 40 20.45 19.36 15.06
CA ALA A 40 20.60 19.31 13.61
C ALA A 40 19.65 20.27 12.88
N THR A 41 20.09 20.73 11.71
CA THR A 41 19.30 21.49 10.74
C THR A 41 18.82 20.59 9.61
N ALA A 42 17.75 20.99 8.92
CA ALA A 42 17.18 20.19 7.85
C ALA A 42 18.21 19.96 6.72
N GLY A 43 18.45 18.70 6.38
CA GLY A 43 19.48 18.28 5.44
C GLY A 43 20.67 17.60 6.11
N ASP A 44 20.95 17.84 7.39
CA ASP A 44 22.12 17.27 8.08
C ASP A 44 22.13 15.72 8.13
N VAL A 45 23.31 15.16 8.39
CA VAL A 45 23.53 13.73 8.67
C VAL A 45 23.68 13.50 10.17
N ILE A 46 23.07 12.44 10.68
CA ILE A 46 23.35 11.88 12.00
C ILE A 46 23.95 10.50 11.80
N GLU A 47 25.21 10.33 12.21
CA GLU A 47 25.90 9.04 12.17
C GLU A 47 25.75 8.35 13.53
N VAL A 48 25.11 7.18 13.52
CA VAL A 48 24.78 6.42 14.73
C VAL A 48 25.69 5.20 14.79
N SER A 49 26.57 5.16 15.79
CA SER A 49 27.43 4.01 16.05
C SER A 49 27.11 3.35 17.39
N GLY A 50 27.40 2.05 17.50
CA GLY A 50 27.21 1.29 18.73
C GLY A 50 25.74 1.07 19.10
N GLU A 51 25.53 0.59 20.33
CA GLU A 51 24.20 0.22 20.83
C GLU A 51 23.54 1.35 21.62
N HIS A 52 22.29 1.65 21.28
CA HIS A 52 21.44 2.67 21.90
C HIS A 52 20.16 2.03 22.42
N VAL A 53 20.08 1.83 23.73
CA VAL A 53 18.87 1.35 24.40
C VAL A 53 17.95 2.53 24.71
N LEU A 54 16.77 2.55 24.12
CA LEU A 54 15.81 3.64 24.25
C LEU A 54 15.08 3.60 25.60
N THR A 55 15.03 4.77 26.26
CA THR A 55 14.15 5.03 27.41
C THR A 55 13.02 6.01 27.06
N THR A 56 13.15 6.70 25.93
CA THR A 56 12.13 7.58 25.33
C THR A 56 12.09 7.37 23.83
N ASN A 57 10.99 7.76 23.16
CA ASN A 57 10.91 7.70 21.70
C ASN A 57 11.93 8.65 21.05
N ILE A 58 12.34 8.33 19.82
CA ILE A 58 13.01 9.23 18.90
C ILE A 58 11.93 9.93 18.06
N SER A 59 11.94 11.26 18.02
CA SER A 59 11.05 12.08 17.20
C SER A 59 11.85 12.75 16.08
N LEU A 60 11.66 12.27 14.85
CA LEU A 60 12.23 12.84 13.65
C LEU A 60 11.25 13.87 13.05
N THR A 61 11.56 15.14 13.26
CA THR A 61 10.66 16.28 12.97
C THR A 61 11.21 17.25 11.93
N LYS A 62 12.24 16.82 11.20
CA LYS A 62 12.89 17.58 10.12
C LYS A 62 13.57 16.60 9.17
N ARG A 63 13.71 16.98 7.90
CA ARG A 63 14.44 16.20 6.90
C ARG A 63 15.87 15.95 7.36
N LEU A 64 16.26 14.69 7.58
CA LEU A 64 17.64 14.30 7.93
C LEU A 64 18.05 13.02 7.22
N THR A 65 19.36 12.78 7.14
CA THR A 65 19.89 11.43 6.93
C THR A 65 20.29 10.85 8.27
N ILE A 66 19.79 9.68 8.63
CA ILE A 66 20.24 8.90 9.79
C ILE A 66 20.99 7.67 9.25
N ASP A 67 22.31 7.62 9.42
CA ASP A 67 23.17 6.55 8.93
C ASP A 67 23.73 5.75 10.10
N GLY A 68 23.43 4.46 10.18
CA GLY A 68 23.95 3.57 11.21
C GLY A 68 25.35 3.04 10.92
N LEU A 69 25.96 3.40 9.78
CA LEU A 69 27.32 2.96 9.40
C LEU A 69 27.51 1.43 9.40
N ASN A 70 26.42 0.65 9.35
CA ASN A 70 26.37 -0.82 9.49
C ASN A 70 26.77 -1.33 10.88
N VAL A 71 26.80 -0.46 11.89
CA VAL A 71 27.20 -0.81 13.27
C VAL A 71 26.26 -0.21 14.33
N GLY A 72 25.38 0.72 13.95
CA GLY A 72 24.41 1.36 14.82
C GLY A 72 23.23 0.44 15.12
N VAL A 73 22.97 0.23 16.41
CA VAL A 73 21.88 -0.61 16.91
C VAL A 73 20.97 0.20 17.82
N ILE A 74 19.67 0.24 17.51
CA ILE A 74 18.64 0.88 18.33
C ILE A 74 17.78 -0.22 18.96
N LYS A 75 17.76 -0.28 20.29
CA LYS A 75 16.97 -1.26 21.03
C LYS A 75 15.84 -0.60 21.81
N GLY A 76 14.69 -1.26 21.88
CA GLY A 76 13.57 -0.80 22.70
C GLY A 76 12.61 -1.92 23.05
N ASP A 77 11.69 -1.62 23.95
CA ASP A 77 10.63 -2.52 24.41
C ASP A 77 9.35 -1.74 24.71
N ASN A 78 8.29 -2.44 25.14
CA ASN A 78 6.98 -1.83 25.39
C ASN A 78 6.92 -0.90 26.62
N THR A 79 8.05 -0.65 27.30
CA THR A 79 8.11 0.34 28.39
C THR A 79 8.23 1.78 27.88
N LEU A 80 8.55 1.96 26.59
CA LEU A 80 8.59 3.27 25.95
C LEU A 80 7.26 4.02 26.07
N PRO A 81 7.27 5.35 26.25
CA PRO A 81 6.06 6.13 26.36
C PRO A 81 5.22 6.05 25.08
N SER A 82 3.90 6.12 25.27
CA SER A 82 2.96 6.26 24.15
C SER A 82 2.89 7.72 23.74
N ILE A 83 2.83 7.96 22.45
CA ILE A 83 2.55 9.27 21.86
C ILE A 83 1.23 9.22 21.08
N SER A 84 0.80 10.37 20.52
CA SER A 84 -0.34 10.39 19.60
C SER A 84 -0.05 9.53 18.38
N GLY A 85 -0.81 8.45 18.21
CA GLY A 85 -0.62 7.45 17.15
C GLY A 85 -0.19 6.08 17.67
N GLY A 86 0.52 5.99 18.80
CA GLY A 86 0.93 4.69 19.35
C GLY A 86 2.25 4.73 20.11
N ARG A 87 2.88 3.57 20.27
CA ARG A 87 4.22 3.41 20.85
C ARG A 87 5.21 3.05 19.74
N TYR A 88 6.22 3.88 19.56
CA TYR A 88 7.24 3.76 18.50
C TYR A 88 8.66 3.87 19.06
N PHE A 89 9.65 3.24 18.43
CA PHE A 89 11.05 3.57 18.70
C PHE A 89 11.37 4.91 18.05
N MET A 90 11.01 5.04 16.78
CA MET A 90 11.13 6.26 16.01
C MET A 90 9.78 6.67 15.44
N HIS A 91 9.37 7.89 15.75
CA HIS A 91 8.21 8.55 15.14
C HIS A 91 8.71 9.58 14.13
N ILE A 92 8.33 9.40 12.86
CA ILE A 92 8.67 10.30 11.77
C ILE A 92 7.41 11.08 11.43
N SER A 93 7.32 12.31 11.95
CA SER A 93 6.17 13.19 11.71
C SER A 93 6.24 13.79 10.30
N GLY A 94 5.14 14.39 9.82
CA GLY A 94 5.12 15.01 8.48
C GLY A 94 6.26 16.01 8.19
N ALA A 95 6.83 16.63 9.23
CA ALA A 95 7.98 17.52 9.09
C ALA A 95 9.30 16.78 8.79
N GLY A 96 9.35 15.47 9.03
CA GLY A 96 10.44 14.56 8.68
C GLY A 96 10.41 14.05 7.23
N ALA A 97 9.59 14.63 6.35
CA ALA A 97 9.52 14.22 4.95
C ALA A 97 10.90 14.28 4.26
N GLN A 98 11.10 13.43 3.25
CA GLN A 98 12.37 13.30 2.50
C GLN A 98 13.57 12.81 3.33
N SER A 99 13.34 12.28 4.55
CA SER A 99 14.41 11.72 5.35
C SER A 99 14.88 10.37 4.80
N VAL A 100 16.16 10.07 5.01
CA VAL A 100 16.77 8.79 4.66
C VAL A 100 17.28 8.13 5.93
N ILE A 101 16.83 6.92 6.22
CA ILE A 101 17.30 6.10 7.32
C ILE A 101 18.00 4.91 6.70
N LYS A 102 19.27 4.67 7.05
CA LYS A 102 20.03 3.60 6.42
C LYS A 102 21.07 2.95 7.32
N ASN A 103 21.48 1.73 6.97
CA ASN A 103 22.57 0.99 7.60
C ASN A 103 22.39 0.79 9.12
N LEU A 104 21.14 0.69 9.60
CA LEU A 104 20.77 0.63 11.01
C LEU A 104 20.12 -0.71 11.36
N THR A 105 20.41 -1.22 12.56
CA THR A 105 19.66 -2.34 13.15
C THR A 105 18.70 -1.84 14.22
N PHE A 106 17.44 -2.23 14.15
CA PHE A 106 16.40 -2.03 15.16
C PHE A 106 16.08 -3.37 15.83
N VAL A 107 16.08 -3.40 17.16
CA VAL A 107 15.79 -4.62 17.94
C VAL A 107 14.68 -4.35 18.95
N LYS A 108 13.52 -4.97 18.73
CA LYS A 108 12.47 -5.07 19.74
C LYS A 108 12.75 -6.27 20.64
N THR A 109 13.04 -6.00 21.91
CA THR A 109 13.60 -7.00 22.83
C THR A 109 12.54 -7.85 23.55
N ASP A 110 11.26 -7.47 23.45
CA ASP A 110 10.15 -8.12 24.12
C ASP A 110 9.00 -8.50 23.16
N LYS A 111 8.07 -9.31 23.66
CA LYS A 111 6.83 -9.70 22.96
C LYS A 111 5.63 -8.83 23.33
N ALA A 112 5.76 -7.88 24.26
CA ALA A 112 4.61 -7.11 24.71
C ALA A 112 4.16 -6.12 23.63
N GLY A 113 2.85 -5.94 23.51
CA GLY A 113 2.24 -5.07 22.52
C GLY A 113 0.86 -4.53 22.93
N PRO A 114 0.22 -3.70 22.09
CA PRO A 114 0.72 -3.28 20.78
C PRO A 114 1.88 -2.27 20.86
N GLN A 115 2.98 -2.56 20.16
CA GLN A 115 4.10 -1.63 19.93
C GLN A 115 4.67 -1.85 18.53
N ASN A 116 4.92 -0.75 17.82
CA ASN A 116 5.53 -0.75 16.50
C ASN A 116 6.95 -0.14 16.63
N ILE A 117 7.88 -0.46 15.73
CA ILE A 117 9.24 0.12 15.77
C ILE A 117 9.22 1.53 15.17
N ILE A 118 8.60 1.69 13.99
CA ILE A 118 8.51 2.94 13.25
C ILE A 118 7.04 3.36 13.14
N GLY A 119 6.76 4.59 13.56
CA GLY A 119 5.53 5.30 13.21
C GLY A 119 5.82 6.26 12.07
N LEU A 120 5.36 5.95 10.86
CA LEU A 120 5.68 6.71 9.65
C LEU A 120 4.48 7.58 9.24
N GLN A 121 4.61 8.90 9.38
CA GLN A 121 3.59 9.91 9.06
C GLN A 121 4.10 10.95 8.05
N ALA A 122 5.22 10.67 7.40
CA ALA A 122 5.91 11.60 6.52
C ALA A 122 6.09 11.02 5.13
N ASN A 123 5.93 11.86 4.12
CA ASN A 123 6.09 11.47 2.73
C ASN A 123 7.57 11.42 2.32
N ASP A 124 7.84 10.71 1.23
CA ASP A 124 9.16 10.65 0.58
C ASP A 124 10.28 10.10 1.48
N VAL A 125 9.95 9.23 2.45
CA VAL A 125 10.92 8.67 3.37
C VAL A 125 11.50 7.36 2.83
N THR A 126 12.83 7.26 2.89
CA THR A 126 13.57 6.05 2.49
C THR A 126 14.13 5.32 3.71
N PHE A 127 13.93 4.02 3.75
CA PHE A 127 14.66 3.06 4.57
C PHE A 127 15.49 2.16 3.66
N ASP A 128 16.81 2.18 3.82
CA ASP A 128 17.74 1.43 2.97
C ASP A 128 18.73 0.62 3.83
N ASN A 129 18.87 -0.67 3.57
CA ASN A 129 19.85 -1.52 4.28
C ASN A 129 19.67 -1.44 5.82
N CYS A 130 18.44 -1.58 6.29
CA CYS A 130 18.11 -1.61 7.72
C CYS A 130 17.63 -2.99 8.16
N ASP A 131 18.02 -3.42 9.35
CA ASP A 131 17.57 -4.68 9.93
C ASP A 131 16.52 -4.42 11.01
N PHE A 132 15.37 -5.10 10.94
CA PHE A 132 14.32 -5.01 11.93
C PHE A 132 14.11 -6.39 12.54
N THR A 133 14.42 -6.50 13.84
CA THR A 133 14.28 -7.76 14.58
C THR A 133 13.31 -7.60 15.74
N GLY A 134 12.53 -8.63 16.01
CA GLY A 134 11.66 -8.70 17.18
C GLY A 134 11.77 -10.04 17.89
N ALA A 135 10.84 -10.29 18.79
CA ALA A 135 10.73 -11.54 19.53
C ALA A 135 9.48 -12.36 19.16
N TYR A 136 8.74 -11.99 18.10
CA TYR A 136 7.51 -12.66 17.69
C TYR A 136 7.76 -14.14 17.39
N VAL A 137 6.83 -15.00 17.82
CA VAL A 137 6.81 -16.41 17.46
C VAL A 137 5.50 -16.69 16.73
N LEU A 138 5.59 -17.39 15.59
CA LEU A 138 4.42 -17.69 14.77
C LEU A 138 3.31 -18.39 15.57
N GLY A 139 2.11 -17.81 15.50
CA GLY A 139 0.93 -18.27 16.23
C GLY A 139 0.65 -17.51 17.51
N ASP A 140 1.62 -16.76 18.04
CA ASP A 140 1.40 -15.94 19.23
C ASP A 140 0.40 -14.79 18.93
N PRO A 141 -0.37 -14.35 19.95
CA PRO A 141 -1.38 -13.31 19.80
C PRO A 141 -0.79 -11.89 19.85
N ASP A 142 0.49 -11.72 20.17
CA ASP A 142 1.09 -10.40 20.29
C ASP A 142 1.10 -9.65 18.97
N VAL A 143 1.04 -8.32 19.05
CA VAL A 143 1.08 -7.45 17.87
C VAL A 143 2.36 -6.62 17.92
N SER A 144 3.34 -7.06 17.14
CA SER A 144 4.63 -6.40 16.92
C SER A 144 4.81 -6.08 15.43
N ARG A 145 5.14 -4.83 15.11
CA ARG A 145 5.36 -4.40 13.72
C ARG A 145 6.67 -3.65 13.56
N ALA A 146 7.35 -3.78 12.42
CA ALA A 146 8.40 -2.82 12.11
C ALA A 146 7.78 -1.47 11.75
N PHE A 147 6.80 -1.42 10.86
CA PHE A 147 6.14 -0.18 10.47
C PHE A 147 4.64 -0.16 10.76
N GLU A 148 4.18 0.97 11.30
CA GLU A 148 2.82 1.46 11.10
C GLU A 148 2.88 2.72 10.25
N VAL A 149 2.36 2.62 9.03
CA VAL A 149 2.33 3.73 8.07
C VAL A 149 0.98 4.41 8.16
N ALA A 150 0.96 5.73 8.31
CA ALA A 150 -0.28 6.49 8.43
C ALA A 150 -1.03 6.62 7.10
N TYR A 151 -2.31 7.00 7.20
CA TYR A 151 -3.17 7.25 6.04
C TYR A 151 -2.55 8.23 5.06
N ASN A 152 -2.71 7.95 3.76
CA ASN A 152 -2.28 8.82 2.65
C ASN A 152 -0.78 9.17 2.68
N THR A 153 0.06 8.34 3.30
CA THR A 153 1.52 8.53 3.29
C THR A 153 2.08 8.04 1.97
N THR A 154 2.75 8.91 1.21
CA THR A 154 3.25 8.61 -0.14
C THR A 154 4.76 8.72 -0.26
N GLY A 155 5.33 8.22 -1.36
CA GLY A 155 6.79 8.30 -1.60
C GLY A 155 7.61 7.40 -0.67
N ILE A 156 6.99 6.37 -0.08
CA ILE A 156 7.67 5.45 0.83
C ILE A 156 8.62 4.57 0.02
N LEU A 157 9.87 4.43 0.44
CA LEU A 157 10.81 3.45 -0.11
C LEU A 157 11.39 2.62 1.03
N ILE A 158 11.13 1.31 1.03
CA ILE A 158 11.74 0.35 1.96
C ILE A 158 12.52 -0.65 1.11
N GLN A 159 13.85 -0.58 1.15
CA GLN A 159 14.69 -1.40 0.29
C GLN A 159 15.90 -2.01 0.99
N ASN A 160 16.33 -3.17 0.50
CA ASN A 160 17.51 -3.89 0.99
C ASN A 160 17.48 -4.15 2.51
N CYS A 161 16.30 -4.11 3.15
CA CYS A 161 16.13 -4.30 4.58
C CYS A 161 15.87 -5.76 4.93
N SER A 162 16.07 -6.13 6.20
CA SER A 162 15.62 -7.41 6.75
C SER A 162 14.53 -7.23 7.82
N PHE A 163 13.60 -8.20 7.89
CA PHE A 163 12.50 -8.23 8.84
C PHE A 163 12.37 -9.62 9.45
N ILE A 164 12.76 -9.77 10.71
CA ILE A 164 12.85 -11.09 11.36
C ILE A 164 12.08 -11.09 12.68
N ALA A 165 11.26 -12.12 12.89
CA ALA A 165 10.54 -12.34 14.15
C ALA A 165 9.74 -11.10 14.61
N LEU A 166 9.01 -10.50 13.68
CA LEU A 166 7.97 -9.50 13.93
C LEU A 166 6.65 -10.04 13.40
N ARG A 167 5.52 -9.73 14.04
CA ARG A 167 4.22 -10.19 13.52
C ARG A 167 3.98 -9.65 12.11
N GLN A 168 4.31 -8.40 11.83
CA GLN A 168 4.17 -7.80 10.50
C GLN A 168 5.40 -6.92 10.17
N PRO A 169 6.00 -7.03 8.98
CA PRO A 169 6.98 -6.05 8.51
C PRO A 169 6.37 -4.65 8.45
N ALA A 170 5.20 -4.48 7.82
CA ALA A 170 4.45 -3.23 7.88
C ALA A 170 2.94 -3.43 7.87
N TYR A 171 2.26 -2.45 8.45
CA TYR A 171 0.84 -2.19 8.25
C TYR A 171 0.67 -0.87 7.49
N PHE A 172 0.23 -0.96 6.24
CA PHE A 172 -0.06 0.19 5.39
C PHE A 172 -1.52 0.58 5.54
N ASN A 173 -1.76 1.73 6.21
CA ASN A 173 -3.10 2.30 6.28
C ASN A 173 -3.56 2.81 4.89
N PRO A 174 -4.88 2.98 4.69
CA PRO A 174 -5.44 3.41 3.41
C PRO A 174 -4.80 4.64 2.79
N GLY A 175 -4.62 4.59 1.46
CA GLY A 175 -4.00 5.64 0.65
C GLY A 175 -2.47 5.65 0.70
N SER A 176 -1.84 4.68 1.36
CA SER A 176 -0.37 4.59 1.38
C SER A 176 0.19 4.27 0.00
N GLN A 177 1.25 4.96 -0.43
CA GLN A 177 1.89 4.73 -1.73
C GLN A 177 3.41 4.64 -1.61
N GLY A 178 4.02 3.67 -2.28
CA GLY A 178 5.46 3.47 -2.19
C GLY A 178 5.98 2.17 -2.80
N GLN A 179 7.17 1.78 -2.37
CA GLN A 179 7.92 0.66 -2.91
C GLN A 179 8.58 -0.15 -1.79
N VAL A 180 8.52 -1.48 -1.91
CA VAL A 180 9.15 -2.46 -1.03
C VAL A 180 10.03 -3.34 -1.89
N LEU A 181 11.35 -3.08 -1.90
CA LEU A 181 12.29 -3.62 -2.89
C LEU A 181 13.43 -4.44 -2.26
N ASN A 182 13.69 -5.63 -2.77
CA ASN A 182 14.88 -6.42 -2.41
C ASN A 182 15.06 -6.66 -0.90
N ASN A 183 13.97 -6.77 -0.14
CA ASN A 183 14.03 -7.04 1.30
C ASN A 183 14.05 -8.56 1.58
N TYR A 184 14.55 -8.93 2.75
CA TYR A 184 14.48 -10.29 3.29
C TYR A 184 13.50 -10.36 4.47
N ILE A 185 12.51 -11.26 4.43
CA ILE A 185 11.46 -11.36 5.45
C ILE A 185 11.40 -12.78 5.99
N GLU A 186 11.51 -12.92 7.31
CA GLU A 186 11.52 -14.22 7.99
C GLU A 186 10.65 -14.27 9.26
N GLY A 187 9.90 -15.36 9.41
CA GLY A 187 9.17 -15.65 10.65
C GLY A 187 8.03 -14.67 10.95
N THR A 188 7.42 -14.07 9.92
CA THR A 188 6.39 -13.03 10.05
C THR A 188 5.01 -13.51 9.57
N ARG A 189 3.98 -12.66 9.73
CA ARG A 189 2.66 -12.81 9.08
C ARG A 189 2.47 -11.83 7.92
N GLY A 190 3.56 -11.44 7.28
CA GLY A 190 3.55 -10.73 6.01
C GLY A 190 3.20 -9.24 6.10
N TRP A 191 3.37 -8.59 4.96
CA TRP A 191 2.99 -7.20 4.73
C TRP A 191 1.47 -7.08 4.68
N VAL A 192 0.90 -6.13 5.42
CA VAL A 192 -0.55 -5.90 5.44
C VAL A 192 -0.90 -4.60 4.75
N LEU A 193 -1.74 -4.68 3.73
CA LEU A 193 -2.22 -3.54 2.96
C LEU A 193 -3.72 -3.39 3.13
N ILE A 194 -4.14 -2.21 3.56
CA ILE A 194 -5.55 -1.82 3.61
C ILE A 194 -5.81 -0.77 2.54
N GLY A 195 -6.90 -0.94 1.78
CA GLY A 195 -7.27 -0.05 0.68
C GLY A 195 -8.35 0.96 1.03
N GLN A 196 -8.62 1.83 0.07
CA GLN A 196 -9.77 2.73 0.02
C GLN A 196 -9.99 3.12 -1.46
N PRO A 197 -11.17 3.64 -1.84
CA PRO A 197 -11.45 4.00 -3.23
C PRO A 197 -10.62 5.16 -3.76
N THR A 198 -10.28 6.15 -2.91
CA THR A 198 -9.46 7.30 -3.30
C THR A 198 -8.85 8.02 -2.10
N PRO A 199 -7.54 8.37 -2.12
CA PRO A 199 -6.53 7.85 -3.05
C PRO A 199 -6.29 6.34 -2.83
N LEU A 200 -5.88 5.62 -3.87
CA LEU A 200 -5.59 4.18 -3.79
C LEU A 200 -4.38 3.88 -2.92
N THR A 201 -4.38 2.71 -2.29
CA THR A 201 -3.19 2.13 -1.63
C THR A 201 -2.36 1.38 -2.65
N GLU A 202 -1.16 1.86 -2.97
CA GLU A 202 -0.31 1.33 -4.04
C GLU A 202 1.12 1.10 -3.56
N ILE A 203 1.43 -0.13 -3.16
CA ILE A 203 2.79 -0.54 -2.79
C ILE A 203 3.35 -1.47 -3.86
N VAL A 204 4.43 -1.04 -4.50
CA VAL A 204 5.15 -1.86 -5.49
C VAL A 204 6.10 -2.80 -4.77
N PHE A 205 5.84 -4.11 -4.83
CA PHE A 205 6.75 -5.14 -4.32
C PHE A 205 7.59 -5.73 -5.45
N ASN A 206 8.91 -5.78 -5.29
CA ASN A 206 9.80 -6.43 -6.25
C ASN A 206 11.09 -6.94 -5.58
N GLY A 207 11.58 -8.10 -6.01
CA GLY A 207 12.86 -8.68 -5.59
C GLY A 207 12.91 -9.17 -4.13
N ASN A 208 11.80 -9.11 -3.38
CA ASN A 208 11.79 -9.54 -1.98
C ASN A 208 11.92 -11.06 -1.85
N SER A 209 12.49 -11.52 -0.73
CA SER A 209 12.76 -12.92 -0.43
C SER A 209 12.22 -13.32 0.94
N TRP A 210 11.89 -14.60 1.09
CA TRP A 210 10.98 -15.06 2.15
C TRP A 210 11.46 -16.36 2.78
N LEU A 211 11.31 -16.48 4.10
CA LEU A 211 11.57 -17.73 4.80
C LEU A 211 10.61 -17.90 5.98
N ASN A 212 9.97 -19.07 6.10
CA ASN A 212 9.17 -19.44 7.28
C ASN A 212 8.12 -18.39 7.69
N ASN A 213 7.49 -17.69 6.76
CA ASN A 213 6.38 -16.78 7.05
C ASN A 213 5.04 -17.53 7.05
N ALA A 214 4.03 -17.01 7.75
CA ALA A 214 2.65 -17.54 7.63
C ALA A 214 2.00 -17.14 6.29
N VAL A 215 2.29 -15.92 5.85
CA VAL A 215 1.95 -15.35 4.55
C VAL A 215 2.97 -14.26 4.28
N ASP A 216 3.32 -14.00 3.02
CA ASP A 216 4.28 -12.96 2.66
C ASP A 216 3.59 -11.63 2.42
N ILE A 217 2.49 -11.61 1.65
CA ILE A 217 1.72 -10.40 1.35
C ILE A 217 0.23 -10.66 1.54
N TYR A 218 -0.43 -9.80 2.32
CA TYR A 218 -1.87 -9.79 2.54
C TYR A 218 -2.51 -8.57 1.89
N LEU A 219 -3.51 -8.81 1.04
CA LEU A 219 -4.35 -7.78 0.43
C LEU A 219 -5.72 -7.81 1.12
N ASP A 220 -6.08 -6.72 1.79
CA ASP A 220 -7.38 -6.56 2.44
C ASP A 220 -8.55 -6.51 1.44
N PRO A 221 -9.80 -6.85 1.86
CA PRO A 221 -11.00 -6.68 1.05
C PRO A 221 -11.15 -5.35 0.32
N THR A 222 -10.55 -4.28 0.84
CA THR A 222 -10.65 -2.92 0.30
C THR A 222 -9.54 -2.55 -0.70
N ILE A 223 -8.55 -3.41 -0.94
CA ILE A 223 -7.50 -3.17 -1.93
C ILE A 223 -8.07 -3.29 -3.34
N HIS A 224 -7.71 -2.36 -4.22
CA HIS A 224 -8.18 -2.35 -5.60
C HIS A 224 -7.62 -3.53 -6.42
N PHE A 225 -8.36 -3.90 -7.46
CA PHE A 225 -7.78 -4.65 -8.56
C PHE A 225 -6.98 -3.71 -9.46
N GLY A 226 -5.88 -4.20 -10.01
CA GLY A 226 -4.99 -3.44 -10.85
C GLY A 226 -3.52 -3.58 -10.55
N ALA A 227 -2.74 -2.88 -11.38
CA ALA A 227 -1.39 -2.53 -10.98
C ALA A 227 -1.44 -1.79 -9.62
N PRO A 228 -0.49 -2.07 -8.70
CA PRO A 228 0.69 -2.91 -8.89
C PRO A 228 0.49 -4.40 -8.56
N TYR A 229 -0.71 -4.82 -8.17
CA TYR A 229 -0.96 -6.16 -7.62
C TYR A 229 -1.29 -7.22 -8.67
N ASP A 230 -1.92 -6.80 -9.77
CA ASP A 230 -2.43 -7.72 -10.78
C ASP A 230 -1.57 -7.79 -12.06
N PRO A 231 -1.49 -8.97 -12.70
CA PRO A 231 -2.04 -10.24 -12.21
C PRO A 231 -1.22 -10.77 -11.02
N ILE A 232 -1.90 -11.37 -10.03
CA ILE A 232 -1.26 -11.90 -8.82
C ILE A 232 -0.10 -12.85 -9.13
N SER A 233 -0.17 -13.63 -10.21
CA SER A 233 0.93 -14.48 -10.67
C SER A 233 2.20 -13.71 -11.02
N THR A 234 2.07 -12.51 -11.61
CA THR A 234 3.21 -11.62 -11.87
C THR A 234 3.77 -11.07 -10.56
N LEU A 235 2.91 -10.61 -9.64
CA LEU A 235 3.34 -10.14 -8.32
C LEU A 235 4.15 -11.20 -7.56
N ILE A 236 3.68 -12.46 -7.57
CA ILE A 236 4.38 -13.62 -6.99
C ILE A 236 5.75 -13.82 -7.67
N SER A 237 5.80 -13.78 -8.99
CA SER A 237 7.03 -14.02 -9.75
C SER A 237 8.09 -12.93 -9.51
N TYR A 238 7.67 -11.66 -9.40
CA TYR A 238 8.56 -10.55 -9.07
C TYR A 238 9.07 -10.61 -7.63
N ASN A 239 8.40 -11.36 -6.77
CA ASN A 239 8.77 -11.51 -5.37
C ASN A 239 9.19 -12.94 -5.06
N ASN A 240 9.98 -13.55 -5.94
CA ASN A 240 10.67 -14.82 -5.69
C ASN A 240 9.76 -15.94 -5.15
N GLY A 241 8.51 -16.02 -5.64
CA GLY A 241 7.56 -17.05 -5.23
C GLY A 241 6.79 -16.76 -3.94
N ALA A 242 6.59 -15.47 -3.61
CA ALA A 242 5.82 -15.04 -2.45
C ALA A 242 4.47 -15.78 -2.30
N THR A 243 4.13 -16.13 -1.07
CA THR A 243 2.80 -16.61 -0.68
C THR A 243 1.86 -15.43 -0.49
N MET A 244 0.70 -15.49 -1.14
CA MET A 244 -0.30 -14.43 -1.12
C MET A 244 -1.50 -14.86 -0.28
N LEU A 245 -2.03 -13.95 0.54
CA LEU A 245 -3.40 -14.01 1.02
C LEU A 245 -4.16 -12.84 0.41
N ASP A 246 -4.78 -13.10 -0.73
CA ASP A 246 -5.62 -12.13 -1.43
C ASP A 246 -7.06 -12.25 -0.93
N ASN A 247 -7.45 -11.34 -0.04
CA ASN A 247 -8.79 -11.25 0.53
C ASN A 247 -9.62 -10.14 -0.13
N ARG A 248 -9.16 -9.56 -1.25
CA ARG A 248 -9.88 -8.47 -1.93
C ARG A 248 -11.33 -8.88 -2.15
N ALA A 249 -12.26 -8.00 -1.78
CA ALA A 249 -13.67 -8.24 -2.05
C ALA A 249 -13.83 -8.32 -3.57
N THR A 250 -14.63 -9.25 -4.05
CA THR A 250 -15.03 -9.25 -5.47
C THR A 250 -15.71 -7.92 -5.74
N TYR A 251 -15.04 -7.01 -6.46
CA TYR A 251 -15.71 -5.79 -6.86
C TYR A 251 -16.73 -6.14 -7.93
N PRO A 252 -17.95 -5.62 -7.81
CA PRO A 252 -19.02 -5.96 -8.74
C PRO A 252 -18.76 -5.42 -10.15
N VAL A 253 -17.89 -4.42 -10.31
CA VAL A 253 -17.57 -3.82 -11.61
C VAL A 253 -16.05 -3.67 -11.77
N LEU A 254 -15.49 -4.17 -12.87
CA LEU A 254 -14.06 -4.13 -13.19
C LEU A 254 -13.87 -3.50 -14.57
N ASN A 255 -13.17 -2.38 -14.66
CA ASN A 255 -12.58 -1.95 -15.93
C ASN A 255 -11.34 -2.81 -16.19
N VAL A 256 -11.48 -3.84 -17.04
CA VAL A 256 -10.41 -4.81 -17.29
C VAL A 256 -9.26 -4.20 -18.10
N THR A 257 -9.54 -3.18 -18.92
CA THR A 257 -8.50 -2.48 -19.70
C THR A 257 -7.53 -1.74 -18.79
N LYS A 258 -8.06 -1.01 -17.80
CA LYS A 258 -7.25 -0.30 -16.80
C LYS A 258 -6.81 -1.20 -15.65
N SER A 259 -7.46 -2.36 -15.52
CA SER A 259 -7.43 -3.18 -14.31
C SER A 259 -7.75 -2.28 -13.12
N ILE A 260 -8.90 -1.63 -13.09
CA ILE A 260 -9.36 -0.84 -11.94
C ILE A 260 -10.79 -1.26 -11.64
N ALA A 261 -11.05 -1.52 -10.38
CA ALA A 261 -12.37 -1.94 -9.93
C ALA A 261 -13.18 -0.80 -9.30
N TYR A 262 -14.50 -0.91 -9.39
CA TYR A 262 -15.47 0.08 -8.96
C TYR A 262 -16.63 -0.59 -8.21
N THR A 263 -17.27 0.17 -7.33
CA THR A 263 -18.44 -0.28 -6.59
C THR A 263 -19.75 -0.13 -7.36
N GLY A 264 -19.72 0.53 -8.52
CA GLY A 264 -20.91 0.78 -9.36
C GLY A 264 -20.54 0.99 -10.82
N ILE A 265 -21.51 0.77 -11.70
CA ILE A 265 -21.33 0.80 -13.15
C ILE A 265 -21.06 2.23 -13.62
N GLN A 266 -21.79 3.22 -13.09
CA GLN A 266 -21.59 4.62 -13.47
C GLN A 266 -20.23 5.15 -13.03
N LEU A 267 -19.71 4.73 -11.88
CA LEU A 267 -18.37 5.09 -11.44
C LEU A 267 -17.30 4.57 -12.41
N ALA A 268 -17.46 3.33 -12.88
CA ALA A 268 -16.56 2.75 -13.88
C ALA A 268 -16.62 3.51 -15.21
N ILE A 269 -17.81 3.85 -15.70
CA ILE A 269 -17.99 4.63 -16.93
C ILE A 269 -17.35 6.02 -16.79
N ASN A 270 -17.61 6.72 -15.68
CA ASN A 270 -17.05 8.04 -15.42
C ASN A 270 -15.51 8.05 -15.48
N ALA A 271 -14.87 7.00 -14.97
CA ALA A 271 -13.42 6.86 -14.94
C ALA A 271 -12.79 6.20 -16.19
N ALA A 272 -13.59 5.56 -17.05
CA ALA A 272 -13.13 4.90 -18.25
C ALA A 272 -12.62 5.88 -19.33
N ASP A 273 -11.66 5.43 -20.14
CA ASP A 273 -11.26 6.09 -21.39
C ASP A 273 -12.02 5.46 -22.57
N PRO A 274 -12.14 6.14 -23.73
CA PRO A 274 -12.72 5.52 -24.91
C PRO A 274 -12.00 4.21 -25.30
N ASN A 275 -12.80 3.19 -25.63
CA ASN A 275 -12.46 1.81 -25.95
C ASN A 275 -12.05 0.92 -24.74
N ASP A 276 -12.28 1.39 -23.51
CA ASP A 276 -12.17 0.52 -22.34
C ASP A 276 -13.25 -0.58 -22.33
N VAL A 277 -12.89 -1.70 -21.70
CA VAL A 277 -13.79 -2.83 -21.46
C VAL A 277 -14.14 -2.85 -19.97
N ILE A 278 -15.44 -2.90 -19.67
CA ILE A 278 -15.99 -2.96 -18.31
C ILE A 278 -16.72 -4.29 -18.16
N GLU A 279 -16.29 -5.11 -17.19
CA GLU A 279 -16.97 -6.34 -16.79
C GLU A 279 -17.76 -6.10 -15.51
N VAL A 280 -19.00 -6.57 -15.48
CA VAL A 280 -19.95 -6.42 -14.37
C VAL A 280 -20.34 -7.81 -13.88
N ALA A 281 -20.06 -8.09 -12.61
CA ALA A 281 -20.44 -9.31 -11.93
C ALA A 281 -21.96 -9.36 -11.69
N ALA A 282 -22.47 -10.56 -11.41
CA ALA A 282 -23.88 -10.73 -11.08
C ALA A 282 -24.25 -9.96 -9.80
N GLY A 283 -25.44 -9.37 -9.79
CA GLY A 283 -25.90 -8.49 -8.72
C GLY A 283 -26.98 -7.54 -9.19
N THR A 284 -27.54 -6.77 -8.24
CA THR A 284 -28.54 -5.74 -8.52
C THR A 284 -27.90 -4.36 -8.40
N TYR A 285 -28.10 -3.53 -9.42
CA TYR A 285 -27.50 -2.20 -9.55
C TYR A 285 -28.63 -1.18 -9.71
N ALA A 286 -28.89 -0.42 -8.65
CA ALA A 286 -29.83 0.70 -8.64
C ALA A 286 -29.12 1.97 -9.14
N GLU A 287 -29.00 2.12 -10.46
CA GLU A 287 -28.21 3.17 -11.09
C GLU A 287 -28.91 3.70 -12.35
N ASP A 288 -28.90 5.02 -12.53
CA ASP A 288 -29.28 5.64 -13.80
C ASP A 288 -28.02 5.77 -14.67
N ILE A 289 -27.87 4.89 -15.66
CA ILE A 289 -26.61 4.76 -16.42
C ILE A 289 -26.56 5.75 -17.58
N VAL A 290 -25.48 6.51 -17.67
CA VAL A 290 -25.14 7.37 -18.81
C VAL A 290 -23.83 6.90 -19.41
N VAL A 291 -23.87 6.45 -20.67
CA VAL A 291 -22.70 6.00 -21.43
C VAL A 291 -22.32 7.07 -22.46
N ASP A 292 -21.34 7.90 -22.09
CA ASP A 292 -20.89 9.08 -22.85
C ASP A 292 -19.57 8.86 -23.61
N LYS A 293 -19.05 7.63 -23.59
CA LYS A 293 -17.80 7.22 -24.25
C LYS A 293 -18.01 5.91 -25.02
N ALA A 294 -17.22 5.68 -26.06
CA ALA A 294 -17.17 4.38 -26.74
C ALA A 294 -16.64 3.33 -25.76
N LEU A 295 -17.45 2.36 -25.34
CA LEU A 295 -17.11 1.38 -24.30
C LEU A 295 -17.69 0.01 -24.67
N ASP A 296 -17.02 -1.05 -24.22
CA ASP A 296 -17.55 -2.42 -24.25
C ASP A 296 -17.91 -2.87 -22.83
N ILE A 297 -19.20 -2.83 -22.51
CA ILE A 297 -19.75 -3.10 -21.18
C ILE A 297 -20.38 -4.49 -21.19
N ARG A 298 -19.87 -5.38 -20.35
CA ARG A 298 -20.13 -6.82 -20.36
C ARG A 298 -20.70 -7.28 -19.01
N GLY A 299 -21.90 -7.84 -19.03
CA GLY A 299 -22.48 -8.52 -17.88
C GLY A 299 -22.11 -10.00 -17.84
N PRO A 300 -22.57 -10.75 -16.83
CA PRO A 300 -22.18 -12.14 -16.61
C PRO A 300 -22.53 -13.09 -17.78
N ASN A 301 -23.53 -12.71 -18.57
CA ASN A 301 -24.02 -13.50 -19.72
C ASN A 301 -23.47 -12.97 -21.06
N TYR A 302 -22.31 -12.32 -21.07
CA TYR A 302 -21.68 -11.81 -22.30
C TYR A 302 -21.50 -12.91 -23.34
N GLY A 303 -21.93 -12.66 -24.58
CA GLY A 303 -21.89 -13.61 -25.70
C GLY A 303 -22.92 -14.74 -25.63
N ILE A 304 -23.72 -14.82 -24.56
CA ILE A 304 -24.76 -15.85 -24.39
C ILE A 304 -26.10 -15.29 -24.86
N SER A 305 -26.67 -15.90 -25.90
CA SER A 305 -27.97 -15.49 -26.43
C SER A 305 -29.11 -15.94 -25.50
N PRO A 306 -29.98 -15.03 -25.03
CA PRO A 306 -31.11 -15.40 -24.17
C PRO A 306 -32.16 -16.28 -24.86
N ASN A 307 -32.13 -16.35 -26.20
CA ASN A 307 -33.12 -17.10 -26.99
C ASN A 307 -32.66 -18.52 -27.34
N THR A 308 -31.35 -18.80 -27.26
CA THR A 308 -30.76 -20.04 -27.79
C THR A 308 -29.86 -20.77 -26.81
N ALA A 309 -29.53 -20.15 -25.68
CA ALA A 309 -28.70 -20.74 -24.65
C ALA A 309 -29.28 -20.45 -23.25
N ILE A 310 -28.81 -21.22 -22.26
CA ILE A 310 -29.16 -21.04 -20.85
C ILE A 310 -28.24 -19.96 -20.28
N ARG A 311 -28.82 -18.95 -19.63
CA ARG A 311 -28.11 -17.89 -18.91
C ARG A 311 -27.91 -18.26 -17.44
N GLY A 312 -26.80 -17.79 -16.85
CA GLY A 312 -26.50 -17.90 -15.43
C GLY A 312 -27.02 -16.70 -14.64
N ASP A 313 -26.43 -16.46 -13.46
CA ASP A 313 -26.76 -15.29 -12.62
C ASP A 313 -26.61 -13.97 -13.41
N GLU A 314 -27.47 -13.00 -13.12
CA GLU A 314 -27.55 -11.75 -13.89
C GLU A 314 -26.94 -10.55 -13.17
N ALA A 315 -26.36 -9.64 -13.96
CA ALA A 315 -26.26 -8.24 -13.57
C ALA A 315 -27.58 -7.55 -13.95
N ILE A 316 -28.37 -7.19 -12.94
CA ILE A 316 -29.69 -6.57 -13.09
C ILE A 316 -29.53 -5.08 -12.85
N ILE A 317 -29.72 -4.28 -13.91
CA ILE A 317 -29.71 -2.82 -13.82
C ILE A 317 -31.14 -2.35 -13.74
N HIS A 318 -31.46 -1.54 -12.72
CA HIS A 318 -32.76 -0.90 -12.58
C HIS A 318 -32.60 0.58 -12.18
N PRO A 319 -33.62 1.44 -12.42
CA PRO A 319 -33.54 2.86 -12.11
C PRO A 319 -33.10 3.12 -10.67
N ALA A 320 -32.30 4.16 -10.45
CA ALA A 320 -31.87 4.53 -9.08
C ALA A 320 -33.06 5.00 -8.21
N THR A 321 -34.11 5.52 -8.84
CA THR A 321 -35.37 5.93 -8.21
C THR A 321 -36.56 5.55 -9.09
N SER A 322 -37.76 5.43 -8.52
CA SER A 322 -38.97 5.17 -9.32
C SER A 322 -39.16 6.22 -10.42
N SER A 323 -39.01 5.79 -11.68
CA SER A 323 -39.10 6.65 -12.85
C SER A 323 -39.83 5.94 -13.99
N PRO A 324 -41.19 5.96 -13.99
CA PRO A 324 -42.00 5.20 -14.95
C PRO A 324 -41.77 5.55 -16.43
N ASN A 325 -41.12 6.69 -16.69
CA ASN A 325 -40.78 7.16 -18.04
C ASN A 325 -39.27 7.45 -18.19
N GLY A 326 -38.44 7.05 -17.23
CA GLY A 326 -37.00 7.31 -17.24
C GLY A 326 -36.23 6.31 -18.10
N GLU A 327 -35.06 6.72 -18.57
CA GLU A 327 -34.11 5.81 -19.21
C GLU A 327 -33.25 5.08 -18.16
N VAL A 328 -33.30 3.75 -18.11
CA VAL A 328 -32.38 2.95 -17.26
C VAL A 328 -30.93 3.10 -17.74
N ILE A 329 -30.76 3.12 -19.07
CA ILE A 329 -29.47 3.34 -19.73
C ILE A 329 -29.66 4.37 -20.84
N LYS A 330 -28.89 5.45 -20.77
CA LYS A 330 -28.79 6.49 -21.78
C LYS A 330 -27.46 6.42 -22.50
N VAL A 331 -27.47 6.01 -23.77
CA VAL A 331 -26.28 5.95 -24.63
C VAL A 331 -26.13 7.27 -25.39
N GLN A 332 -25.02 7.96 -25.20
CA GLN A 332 -24.71 9.27 -25.80
C GLN A 332 -23.48 9.25 -26.73
N ALA A 333 -22.71 8.17 -26.73
CA ALA A 333 -21.56 7.99 -27.63
C ALA A 333 -21.82 6.97 -28.73
N SER A 334 -21.06 7.08 -29.82
CA SER A 334 -20.93 6.02 -30.83
C SER A 334 -20.07 4.87 -30.30
N ASP A 335 -20.16 3.72 -30.98
CA ASP A 335 -19.32 2.53 -30.71
C ASP A 335 -19.41 2.00 -29.27
N VAL A 336 -20.63 2.03 -28.72
CA VAL A 336 -20.97 1.43 -27.42
C VAL A 336 -21.53 0.03 -27.62
N THR A 337 -20.97 -0.95 -26.90
CA THR A 337 -21.53 -2.30 -26.77
C THR A 337 -21.98 -2.53 -25.33
N ILE A 338 -23.21 -2.99 -25.15
CA ILE A 338 -23.76 -3.42 -23.86
C ILE A 338 -24.33 -4.82 -24.06
N ASN A 339 -23.78 -5.83 -23.37
CA ASN A 339 -24.15 -7.21 -23.62
C ASN A 339 -24.04 -8.08 -22.35
N GLY A 340 -25.00 -9.00 -22.16
CA GLY A 340 -24.98 -9.95 -21.03
C GLY A 340 -25.67 -9.48 -19.75
N PHE A 341 -26.61 -8.53 -19.83
CA PHE A 341 -27.35 -7.97 -18.68
C PHE A 341 -28.83 -8.35 -18.69
N THR A 342 -29.47 -8.20 -17.53
CA THR A 342 -30.91 -7.95 -17.42
C THR A 342 -31.10 -6.45 -17.20
N ILE A 343 -31.93 -5.83 -18.05
CA ILE A 343 -32.32 -4.43 -17.90
C ILE A 343 -33.76 -4.44 -17.40
N ASP A 344 -33.96 -3.97 -16.17
CA ASP A 344 -35.26 -3.94 -15.52
C ASP A 344 -35.71 -2.49 -15.38
N GLY A 345 -36.84 -2.14 -15.98
CA GLY A 345 -37.40 -0.79 -15.90
C GLY A 345 -38.16 -0.52 -14.59
N ASP A 346 -38.36 -1.54 -13.75
CA ASP A 346 -39.14 -1.42 -12.52
C ASP A 346 -38.25 -1.04 -11.32
N ASN A 347 -38.57 0.08 -10.68
CA ASN A 347 -38.12 0.38 -9.33
C ASN A 347 -39.34 0.86 -8.51
N PRO A 348 -39.94 -0.02 -7.69
CA PRO A 348 -41.14 0.30 -6.93
C PRO A 348 -40.87 1.07 -5.62
N SER A 349 -39.58 1.33 -5.29
CA SER A 349 -39.16 1.98 -4.04
C SER A 349 -38.90 3.48 -4.13
#